data_AF-A0A497FMG6-F1
#
_entry.id   AF-A0A497FMG6-F1
#
_cell.length_a   1.000
_cell.length_b   1.000
_cell.length_c   1.000
_cell.angle_alpha   90.00
_cell.angle_beta   90.00
_cell.angle_gamma   90.00
#
_symmetry.space_group_name_H-M   'P 1'
#
loop_
_entity.id
_entity.type
_entity.pdbx_description
1 polymer ?
#
loop_
_entity_poly.entity_id
_entity_poly.type
_entity_poly.pdbx_seq_one_letter_code
_entity_poly.pdbx_strand_id
1 'polypeptide(L)'
;MTRRKKLPSVKTLTKQIKEATKVFNNLQRLSRVEVASRQPLKVIDTEKMNYIVERMSEANEKVYNFSRSTSQVSRKLQTLSMLFPADATYRVLHQILAQIERKQQAITENTFRIKKELLEVEELKRKLEQAEDDLKRAKLELEIQRKQVSVSNTFSYLEAALKEVGFLLEAYEEVKKNKGIPDNWDEYDFEKAEIEAHIKGAFRNAIRDFLVHGRIGMGTCEWFEQLGISPFEAVYEVSSFVRQANQRMNQNDPPDYDEFYDFLNRMAKKYGKCYKKACKNIGISDKLVSERFTLILPKPPETEEEQKH
;
A
#
# COMPACT_ATOMS: atom_id res chain seq x y z
N MET A 1 -8.53 71.03 40.61
CA MET A 1 -9.97 70.73 40.87
C MET A 1 -10.30 69.33 40.35
N THR A 2 -10.14 68.30 41.18
CA THR A 2 -10.42 66.91 40.79
C THR A 2 -11.78 66.52 41.36
N ARG A 3 -12.84 66.55 40.53
CA ARG A 3 -14.20 66.14 40.93
C ARG A 3 -14.19 64.65 41.31
N ARG A 4 -14.26 64.33 42.60
CA ARG A 4 -14.55 62.97 43.09
C ARG A 4 -15.95 62.57 42.60
N LYS A 5 -16.02 61.64 41.64
CA LYS A 5 -17.27 61.01 41.22
C LYS A 5 -17.86 60.28 42.44
N LYS A 6 -19.06 60.67 42.90
CA LYS A 6 -19.79 59.97 43.97
C LYS A 6 -20.00 58.51 43.56
N LEU A 7 -19.58 57.57 44.41
CA LEU A 7 -19.85 56.14 44.22
C LEU A 7 -21.37 55.91 44.15
N PRO A 8 -21.85 55.07 43.22
CA PRO A 8 -23.27 54.78 43.07
C PRO A 8 -23.84 54.17 44.36
N SER A 9 -25.07 54.54 44.71
CA SER A 9 -25.70 54.05 45.94
C SER A 9 -25.87 52.52 45.88
N VAL A 10 -25.81 51.85 47.03
CA VAL A 10 -25.96 50.39 47.14
C VAL A 10 -27.24 49.92 46.44
N LYS A 11 -28.37 50.65 46.61
CA LYS A 11 -29.64 50.36 45.91
C LYS A 11 -29.52 50.40 44.38
N THR A 12 -28.70 51.31 43.85
CA THR A 12 -28.44 51.44 42.41
C THR A 12 -27.64 50.25 41.89
N LEU A 13 -26.61 49.82 42.62
CA LEU A 13 -25.83 48.63 42.31
C LEU A 13 -26.66 47.34 42.39
N THR A 14 -27.52 47.17 43.41
CA THR A 14 -28.39 45.98 43.51
C THR A 14 -29.40 45.91 42.37
N LYS A 15 -29.91 47.05 41.91
CA LYS A 15 -30.80 47.12 40.74
C LYS A 15 -30.08 46.71 39.45
N GLN A 16 -28.87 47.23 39.24
CA GLN A 16 -28.02 46.88 38.09
C GLN A 16 -27.62 45.40 38.09
N ILE A 17 -27.29 44.84 39.26
CA ILE A 17 -26.99 43.40 39.37
C ILE A 17 -28.23 42.58 39.05
N LYS A 18 -29.42 42.92 39.57
CA LYS A 18 -30.68 42.23 39.22
C LYS A 18 -31.01 42.31 37.73
N GLU A 19 -30.81 43.46 37.10
CA GLU A 19 -31.00 43.63 35.65
C GLU A 19 -29.99 42.79 34.86
N ALA A 20 -28.71 42.80 35.26
CA ALA A 20 -27.68 41.96 34.65
C ALA A 20 -27.98 40.46 34.80
N THR A 21 -28.39 39.99 35.99
CA THR A 21 -28.79 38.59 36.21
C THR A 21 -29.99 38.20 35.35
N LYS A 22 -30.96 39.11 35.17
CA LYS A 22 -32.12 38.87 34.29
C LYS A 22 -31.71 38.75 32.82
N VAL A 23 -30.76 39.56 32.37
CA VAL A 23 -30.16 39.46 31.03
C VAL A 23 -29.39 38.14 30.90
N PHE A 24 -28.54 37.79 31.88
CA PHE A 24 -27.78 36.53 31.87
C PHE A 24 -28.68 35.28 31.84
N ASN A 25 -29.78 35.27 32.59
CA ASN A 25 -30.75 34.18 32.54
C ASN A 25 -31.47 34.10 31.17
N ASN A 26 -31.70 35.24 30.51
CA ASN A 26 -32.24 35.26 29.15
C ASN A 26 -31.20 34.82 28.10
N LEU A 27 -29.90 35.05 28.33
CA LEU A 27 -28.82 34.55 27.46
C LEU A 27 -28.74 33.02 27.47
N GLN A 28 -29.08 32.36 28.58
CA GLN A 28 -29.17 30.89 28.62
C GLN A 28 -30.23 30.34 27.64
N ARG A 29 -31.32 31.08 27.39
CA ARG A 29 -32.34 30.72 26.39
C ARG A 29 -31.89 30.93 24.94
N LEU A 30 -30.85 31.73 24.72
CA LEU A 30 -30.17 31.83 23.41
C LEU A 30 -29.20 30.67 23.18
N SER A 31 -28.79 29.99 24.25
CA SER A 31 -27.92 28.81 24.16
C SER A 31 -28.75 27.59 23.74
N ARG A 32 -28.15 26.69 22.96
CA ARG A 32 -28.81 25.43 22.53
C ARG A 32 -29.04 24.43 23.68
N VAL A 33 -28.70 24.78 24.91
CA VAL A 33 -28.72 23.89 26.08
C VAL A 33 -30.14 23.40 26.40
N GLU A 34 -31.16 24.27 26.31
CA GLU A 34 -32.57 23.89 26.52
C GLU A 34 -33.12 22.96 25.42
N VAL A 35 -32.59 23.05 24.21
CA VAL A 35 -33.01 22.20 23.08
C VAL A 35 -32.34 20.83 23.17
N ALA A 36 -31.05 20.80 23.50
CA ALA A 36 -30.27 19.58 23.68
C ALA A 36 -30.72 18.75 24.89
N SER A 37 -31.25 19.38 25.94
CA SER A 37 -31.73 18.68 27.14
C SER A 37 -33.07 17.97 26.97
N ARG A 38 -33.89 18.35 25.97
CA ARG A 38 -35.20 17.73 25.69
C ARG A 38 -35.12 16.59 24.67
N GLN A 39 -34.30 16.75 23.64
CA GLN A 39 -33.99 15.72 22.65
C GLN A 39 -32.52 15.87 22.24
N PRO A 40 -31.59 15.07 22.81
CA PRO A 40 -30.18 15.19 22.49
C PRO A 40 -29.89 14.80 21.03
N LEU A 41 -30.70 13.91 20.45
CA LEU A 41 -30.66 13.52 19.04
C LEU A 41 -32.00 13.88 18.37
N LYS A 42 -31.93 14.63 17.27
CA LYS A 42 -33.10 15.17 16.57
C LYS A 42 -33.73 14.19 15.57
N VAL A 43 -32.96 13.22 15.07
CA VAL A 43 -33.35 12.32 13.96
C VAL A 43 -33.32 10.85 14.37
N ILE A 44 -32.36 10.47 15.21
CA ILE A 44 -32.21 9.10 15.71
C ILE A 44 -33.16 8.92 16.89
N ASP A 45 -34.27 8.24 16.62
CA ASP A 45 -35.21 7.75 17.62
C ASP A 45 -34.81 6.33 18.06
N THR A 46 -35.53 5.79 19.06
CA THR A 46 -35.30 4.45 19.59
C THR A 46 -35.46 3.36 18.52
N GLU A 47 -36.40 3.53 17.59
CA GLU A 47 -36.65 2.59 16.50
C GLU A 47 -35.46 2.50 15.53
N LYS A 48 -34.94 3.65 15.08
CA LYS A 48 -33.73 3.70 14.24
C LYS A 48 -32.50 3.20 15.00
N MET A 49 -32.41 3.45 16.31
CA MET A 49 -31.32 2.90 17.11
C MET A 49 -31.39 1.37 17.17
N ASN A 50 -32.57 0.80 17.38
CA ASN A 50 -32.76 -0.66 17.38
C ASN A 50 -32.44 -1.27 16.01
N TYR A 51 -32.89 -0.63 14.92
CA TYR A 51 -32.53 -1.04 13.56
C TYR A 51 -31.01 -1.13 13.35
N ILE A 52 -30.27 -0.14 13.86
CA ILE A 52 -28.80 -0.12 13.81
C ILE A 52 -28.26 -1.29 14.64
N VAL A 53 -28.64 -1.40 15.92
CA VAL A 53 -28.12 -2.44 16.83
C VAL A 53 -28.35 -3.86 16.30
N GLU A 54 -29.53 -4.15 15.76
CA GLU A 54 -29.85 -5.45 15.16
C GLU A 54 -28.90 -5.84 14.01
N ARG A 55 -28.49 -4.87 13.19
CA ARG A 55 -27.64 -5.10 12.01
C ARG A 55 -26.15 -4.95 12.29
N MET A 56 -25.78 -4.24 13.35
CA MET A 56 -24.37 -4.00 13.69
C MET A 56 -23.62 -5.29 14.02
N SER A 57 -24.30 -6.32 14.55
CA SER A 57 -23.67 -7.62 14.81
C SER A 57 -23.13 -8.24 13.52
N GLU A 58 -23.97 -8.35 12.49
CA GLU A 58 -23.57 -8.87 11.18
C GLU A 58 -22.49 -7.98 10.54
N ALA A 59 -22.70 -6.66 10.56
CA ALA A 59 -21.75 -5.71 9.98
C ALA A 59 -20.36 -5.83 10.62
N ASN A 60 -20.27 -5.95 11.94
CA ASN A 60 -18.99 -6.11 12.66
C ASN A 60 -18.29 -7.42 12.29
N GLU A 61 -19.03 -8.53 12.17
CA GLU A 61 -18.48 -9.80 11.71
C GLU A 61 -17.91 -9.70 10.29
N LYS A 62 -18.64 -9.03 9.37
CA LYS A 62 -18.15 -8.83 8.00
C LYS A 62 -16.95 -7.90 7.95
N VAL A 63 -16.92 -6.82 8.72
CA VAL A 63 -15.76 -5.92 8.83
C VAL A 63 -14.52 -6.70 9.29
N TYR A 64 -14.69 -7.64 10.23
CA TYR A 64 -13.61 -8.51 10.68
C TYR A 64 -13.14 -9.49 9.57
N ASN A 65 -14.08 -10.09 8.84
CA ASN A 65 -13.77 -10.99 7.71
C ASN A 65 -13.04 -10.28 6.56
N PHE A 66 -13.40 -9.02 6.29
CA PHE A 66 -12.86 -8.19 5.20
C PHE A 66 -11.89 -7.11 5.70
N SER A 67 -11.11 -7.43 6.73
CA SER A 67 -10.15 -6.49 7.33
C SER A 67 -8.95 -6.15 6.43
N ARG A 68 -8.76 -6.86 5.31
CA ARG A 68 -7.71 -6.54 4.32
C ARG A 68 -8.12 -5.33 3.48
N SER A 69 -7.15 -4.45 3.20
CA SER A 69 -7.37 -3.26 2.37
C SER A 69 -7.68 -3.56 0.90
N THR A 70 -7.29 -4.74 0.41
CA THR A 70 -7.30 -5.09 -1.02
C THR A 70 -7.49 -6.59 -1.18
N SER A 71 -8.17 -7.02 -2.24
CA SER A 71 -8.38 -8.43 -2.53
C SER A 71 -7.06 -9.15 -2.88
N GLN A 72 -7.00 -10.44 -2.59
CA GLN A 72 -5.86 -11.29 -2.99
C GLN A 72 -5.68 -11.35 -4.52
N VAL A 73 -6.80 -11.36 -5.26
CA VAL A 73 -6.80 -11.39 -6.73
C VAL A 73 -6.18 -10.12 -7.30
N SER A 74 -6.61 -8.95 -6.81
CA SER A 74 -6.01 -7.67 -7.20
C SER A 74 -4.52 -7.64 -6.89
N ARG A 75 -4.09 -8.20 -5.75
CA ARG A 75 -2.67 -8.29 -5.40
C ARG A 75 -1.90 -9.18 -6.38
N LYS A 76 -2.32 -10.42 -6.64
CA LYS A 76 -1.63 -11.32 -7.59
C LYS A 76 -1.61 -10.74 -9.01
N LEU A 77 -2.75 -10.25 -9.50
CA LEU A 77 -2.90 -9.89 -10.92
C LEU A 77 -2.58 -8.43 -11.26
N GLN A 78 -2.60 -7.50 -10.30
CA GLN A 78 -2.30 -6.08 -10.55
C GLN A 78 -1.02 -5.63 -9.86
N THR A 79 -0.80 -6.03 -8.60
CA THR A 79 0.40 -5.61 -7.85
C THR A 79 1.62 -6.47 -8.17
N LEU A 80 1.44 -7.78 -8.30
CA LEU A 80 2.54 -8.73 -8.53
C LEU A 80 2.79 -9.04 -10.02
N SER A 81 1.83 -8.74 -10.90
CA SER A 81 1.97 -9.03 -12.33
C SER A 81 3.05 -8.21 -13.04
N MET A 82 3.62 -7.20 -12.37
CA MET A 82 4.75 -6.37 -12.80
C MET A 82 4.80 -6.22 -14.32
N LEU A 83 3.78 -5.57 -14.88
CA LEU A 83 3.64 -5.38 -16.33
C LEU A 83 4.83 -4.63 -16.95
N PHE A 84 5.68 -4.03 -16.11
CA PHE A 84 6.91 -3.33 -16.43
C PHE A 84 8.00 -3.66 -15.40
N PRO A 85 9.19 -4.09 -15.83
CA PRO A 85 9.51 -4.69 -17.13
C PRO A 85 8.89 -6.11 -17.26
N ALA A 86 8.67 -6.57 -18.49
CA ALA A 86 7.93 -7.81 -18.74
C ALA A 86 8.71 -9.07 -18.29
N ASP A 87 8.01 -10.03 -17.68
CA ASP A 87 8.57 -11.33 -17.22
C ASP A 87 9.80 -11.20 -16.29
N ALA A 88 9.86 -10.10 -15.52
CA ALA A 88 10.93 -9.81 -14.57
C ALA A 88 10.75 -10.60 -13.27
N THR A 89 11.06 -11.90 -13.29
CA THR A 89 10.81 -12.81 -12.15
C THR A 89 11.45 -12.32 -10.84
N TYR A 90 12.73 -11.97 -10.85
CA TYR A 90 13.40 -11.46 -9.64
C TYR A 90 12.81 -10.15 -9.14
N ARG A 91 12.29 -9.30 -10.03
CA ARG A 91 11.62 -8.05 -9.66
C ARG A 91 10.26 -8.30 -9.02
N VAL A 92 9.54 -9.35 -9.45
CA VAL A 92 8.32 -9.83 -8.77
C VAL A 92 8.67 -10.30 -7.36
N LEU A 93 9.70 -11.12 -7.19
CA LEU A 93 10.17 -11.56 -5.87
C LEU A 93 10.58 -10.39 -4.98
N HIS A 94 11.38 -9.46 -5.50
CA HIS A 94 11.79 -8.25 -4.80
C HIS A 94 10.58 -7.39 -4.38
N GLN A 95 9.57 -7.26 -5.25
CA GLN A 95 8.33 -6.56 -4.92
C GLN A 95 7.55 -7.27 -3.80
N ILE A 96 7.47 -8.61 -3.82
CA ILE A 96 6.84 -9.38 -2.74
C ILE A 96 7.58 -9.12 -1.42
N LEU A 97 8.91 -9.20 -1.41
CA LEU A 97 9.73 -8.94 -0.23
C LEU A 97 9.52 -7.52 0.32
N ALA A 98 9.49 -6.51 -0.55
CA ALA A 98 9.21 -5.14 -0.15
C ALA A 98 7.79 -4.97 0.45
N GLN A 99 6.79 -5.71 -0.04
CA GLN A 99 5.46 -5.71 0.57
C GLN A 99 5.46 -6.45 1.92
N ILE A 100 6.19 -7.55 2.05
CA ILE A 100 6.35 -8.29 3.32
C ILE A 100 6.97 -7.37 4.36
N GLU A 101 8.06 -6.68 4.03
CA GLU A 101 8.75 -5.76 4.94
C GLU A 101 7.80 -4.66 5.46
N ARG A 102 7.03 -4.01 4.57
CA ARG A 102 6.03 -3.01 4.97
C ARG A 102 5.00 -3.56 5.94
N LYS A 103 4.61 -4.84 5.78
CA LYS A 103 3.63 -5.48 6.66
C LYS A 103 4.26 -5.94 7.98
N GLN A 104 5.53 -6.34 7.99
CA GLN A 104 6.28 -6.59 9.22
C GLN A 104 6.40 -5.33 10.08
N GLN A 105 6.66 -4.18 9.46
CA GLN A 105 6.65 -2.88 10.17
C GLN A 105 5.28 -2.59 10.77
N ALA A 106 4.19 -2.81 10.02
CA ALA A 106 2.83 -2.62 10.53
C ALA A 106 2.49 -3.58 11.69
N ILE A 107 2.92 -4.84 11.63
CA ILE A 107 2.78 -5.83 12.72
C ILE A 107 3.53 -5.34 13.97
N THR A 108 4.76 -4.87 13.79
CA THR A 108 5.61 -4.38 14.87
C THR A 108 4.97 -3.19 15.57
N GLU A 109 4.53 -2.19 14.81
CA GLU A 109 3.85 -0.99 15.33
C GLU A 109 2.57 -1.34 16.09
N ASN A 110 1.69 -2.17 15.48
CA ASN A 110 0.45 -2.60 16.13
C ASN A 110 0.73 -3.39 17.42
N THR A 111 1.77 -4.22 17.44
CA THR A 111 2.15 -4.99 18.63
C THR A 111 2.60 -4.08 19.78
N PHE A 112 3.45 -3.09 19.49
CA PHE A 112 3.88 -2.13 20.51
C PHE A 112 2.73 -1.27 21.01
N ARG A 113 1.84 -0.83 20.11
CA ARG A 113 0.63 -0.10 20.48
C ARG A 113 -0.28 -0.91 21.41
N ILE A 114 -0.56 -2.17 21.08
CA ILE A 114 -1.36 -3.06 21.93
C ILE A 114 -0.71 -3.21 23.31
N LYS A 115 0.60 -3.49 23.37
CA LYS A 115 1.32 -3.62 24.64
C LYS A 115 1.21 -2.35 25.49
N LYS A 116 1.39 -1.18 24.89
CA LYS A 116 1.27 0.11 25.57
C LYS A 116 -0.15 0.31 26.13
N GLU A 117 -1.17 0.11 25.31
CA GLU A 117 -2.56 0.28 25.74
C GLU A 117 -2.96 -0.71 26.84
N LEU A 118 -2.45 -1.95 26.81
CA LEU A 118 -2.66 -2.94 27.87
C LEU A 118 -2.01 -2.52 29.20
N LEU A 119 -0.79 -1.98 29.16
CA LEU A 119 -0.13 -1.44 30.35
C LEU A 119 -0.90 -0.25 30.93
N GLU A 120 -1.37 0.67 30.10
CA GLU A 120 -2.20 1.80 30.53
C GLU A 120 -3.53 1.34 31.14
N VAL A 121 -4.17 0.30 30.59
CA VAL A 121 -5.37 -0.30 31.17
C VAL A 121 -5.09 -0.86 32.56
N GLU A 122 -3.95 -1.55 32.75
CA GLU A 122 -3.55 -2.09 34.04
C GLU A 122 -3.27 -0.99 35.07
N GLU A 123 -2.62 0.10 34.67
CA GLU A 123 -2.44 1.27 35.52
C GLU A 123 -3.77 1.92 35.92
N LEU A 124 -4.72 2.04 34.98
CA LEU A 124 -6.05 2.59 35.25
C LEU A 124 -6.86 1.70 36.20
N LYS A 125 -6.75 0.37 36.07
CA LYS A 125 -7.38 -0.58 37.01
C LYS A 125 -6.86 -0.40 38.44
N ARG A 126 -5.53 -0.28 38.61
CA ARG A 126 -4.93 -0.02 39.94
C ARG A 126 -5.40 1.32 40.53
N LYS A 127 -5.54 2.35 39.69
CA LYS A 127 -6.09 3.66 40.12
C LYS A 127 -7.57 3.57 40.49
N LEU A 128 -8.34 2.72 39.80
CA LEU A 128 -9.75 2.50 40.09
C LEU A 128 -9.95 1.86 41.48
N GLU A 129 -9.11 0.89 41.85
CA GLU A 129 -9.13 0.25 43.17
C GLU A 129 -8.88 1.24 44.31
N GLN A 130 -8.02 2.24 44.08
CA GLN A 130 -7.66 3.28 45.06
C GLN A 130 -8.63 4.47 45.11
N ALA A 131 -9.59 4.56 44.17
CA ALA A 131 -10.52 5.68 44.11
C ALA A 131 -11.68 5.48 45.10
N GLU A 132 -11.90 6.46 45.99
CA GLU A 132 -13.01 6.47 46.96
C GLU A 132 -14.24 7.25 46.46
N ASP A 133 -14.08 8.14 45.47
CA ASP A 133 -15.14 9.00 44.92
C ASP A 133 -15.83 8.32 43.73
N ASP A 134 -17.16 8.17 43.81
CA ASP A 134 -18.00 7.55 42.78
C ASP A 134 -17.84 8.19 41.41
N LEU A 135 -17.70 9.53 41.34
CA LEU A 135 -17.58 10.23 40.07
C LEU A 135 -16.19 10.01 39.42
N LYS A 136 -15.15 9.80 40.25
CA LYS A 136 -13.80 9.44 39.76
C LYS A 136 -13.77 8.00 39.28
N ARG A 137 -14.45 7.08 39.98
CA ARG A 137 -14.60 5.69 39.54
C ARG A 137 -15.26 5.60 38.17
N ALA A 138 -16.41 6.26 37.99
CA ALA A 138 -17.11 6.26 36.70
C ALA A 138 -16.26 6.81 35.54
N LYS A 139 -15.43 7.84 35.78
CA LYS A 139 -14.49 8.37 34.77
C LYS A 139 -13.41 7.36 34.40
N LEU A 140 -12.81 6.70 35.39
CA LEU A 140 -11.77 5.70 35.17
C LEU A 140 -12.31 4.47 34.43
N GLU A 141 -13.52 4.02 34.76
CA GLU A 141 -14.19 2.92 34.05
C GLU A 141 -14.42 3.26 32.57
N LEU A 142 -14.88 4.48 32.27
CA LEU A 142 -15.08 4.93 30.89
C LEU A 142 -13.74 5.00 30.12
N GLU A 143 -12.66 5.44 30.77
CA GLU A 143 -11.32 5.43 30.16
C GLU A 143 -10.82 4.01 29.88
N ILE A 144 -11.04 3.08 30.81
CA ILE A 144 -10.70 1.66 30.62
C ILE A 144 -11.48 1.08 29.44
N GLN A 145 -12.80 1.30 29.37
CA GLN A 145 -13.63 0.83 28.26
C GLN A 145 -13.16 1.42 26.92
N ARG A 146 -12.85 2.73 26.88
CA ARG A 146 -12.30 3.39 25.69
C ARG A 146 -11.02 2.71 25.20
N LYS A 147 -10.10 2.41 26.13
CA LYS A 147 -8.83 1.73 25.82
C LYS A 147 -9.06 0.29 25.37
N GLN A 148 -9.97 -0.45 26.00
CA GLN A 148 -10.32 -1.81 25.57
C GLN A 148 -10.87 -1.85 24.13
N VAL A 149 -11.74 -0.90 23.77
CA VAL A 149 -12.23 -0.76 22.38
C VAL A 149 -11.07 -0.45 21.43
N SER A 150 -10.15 0.45 21.81
CA SER A 150 -8.96 0.76 21.01
C SER A 150 -8.07 -0.47 20.79
N VAL A 151 -7.85 -1.27 21.84
CA VAL A 151 -7.09 -2.52 21.76
C VAL A 151 -7.76 -3.50 20.81
N SER A 152 -9.08 -3.72 20.95
CA SER A 152 -9.85 -4.61 20.07
C SER A 152 -9.76 -4.20 18.59
N ASN A 153 -9.89 -2.92 18.29
CA ASN A 153 -9.72 -2.39 16.94
C ASN A 153 -8.30 -2.64 16.42
N THR A 154 -7.28 -2.52 17.28
CA THR A 154 -5.88 -2.74 16.91
C THR A 154 -5.60 -4.21 16.60
N PHE A 155 -6.25 -5.15 17.30
CA PHE A 155 -6.16 -6.57 16.97
C PHE A 155 -6.67 -6.90 15.56
N SER A 156 -7.77 -6.28 15.12
CA SER A 156 -8.26 -6.45 13.75
C SER A 156 -7.23 -6.01 12.70
N TYR A 157 -6.56 -4.86 12.93
CA TYR A 157 -5.47 -4.40 12.04
C TYR A 157 -4.24 -5.32 12.08
N LEU A 158 -3.88 -5.84 13.26
CA LEU A 158 -2.78 -6.79 13.40
C LEU A 158 -3.07 -8.07 12.62
N GLU A 159 -4.26 -8.63 12.76
CA GLU A 159 -4.66 -9.84 12.05
C GLU A 159 -4.69 -9.64 10.53
N ALA A 160 -5.21 -8.50 10.06
CA ALA A 160 -5.16 -8.15 8.64
C ALA A 160 -3.72 -8.12 8.10
N ALA A 161 -2.77 -7.58 8.88
CA ALA A 161 -1.37 -7.55 8.51
C ALA A 161 -0.73 -8.95 8.50
N LEU A 162 -1.03 -9.80 9.49
CA LEU A 162 -0.55 -11.18 9.54
C LEU A 162 -1.09 -12.03 8.38
N LYS A 163 -2.39 -11.93 8.10
CA LYS A 163 -3.06 -12.56 6.95
C LYS A 163 -2.41 -12.17 5.63
N GLU A 164 -1.96 -10.92 5.53
CA GLU A 164 -1.29 -10.40 4.34
C GLU A 164 0.13 -10.94 4.20
N VAL A 165 0.91 -11.02 5.29
CA VAL A 165 2.24 -11.64 5.28
C VAL A 165 2.15 -13.10 4.87
N GLY A 166 1.23 -13.88 5.45
CA GLY A 166 1.06 -15.30 5.09
C GLY A 166 0.77 -15.49 3.59
N PHE A 167 -0.14 -14.70 3.05
CA PHE A 167 -0.46 -14.71 1.61
C PHE A 167 0.74 -14.34 0.73
N LEU A 168 1.53 -13.35 1.13
CA LEU A 168 2.72 -12.93 0.37
C LEU A 168 3.82 -13.99 0.40
N LEU A 169 3.99 -14.69 1.53
CA LEU A 169 4.94 -15.81 1.65
C LEU A 169 4.53 -16.97 0.75
N GLU A 170 3.24 -17.33 0.71
CA GLU A 170 2.73 -18.34 -0.23
C GLU A 170 3.02 -17.94 -1.69
N ALA A 171 2.73 -16.69 -2.06
CA ALA A 171 3.02 -16.20 -3.40
C ALA A 171 4.52 -16.20 -3.74
N TYR A 172 5.38 -15.88 -2.76
CA TYR A 172 6.83 -15.93 -2.92
C TYR A 172 7.33 -17.34 -3.24
N GLU A 173 6.89 -18.34 -2.46
CA GLU A 173 7.27 -19.73 -2.67
C GLU A 173 6.68 -20.31 -3.98
N GLU A 174 5.44 -19.95 -4.33
CA GLU A 174 4.83 -20.31 -5.61
C GLU A 174 5.69 -19.81 -6.79
N VAL A 175 6.10 -18.54 -6.78
CA VAL A 175 6.91 -17.95 -7.86
C VAL A 175 8.29 -18.62 -7.94
N LYS A 176 8.97 -18.80 -6.80
CA LYS A 176 10.28 -19.47 -6.77
C LYS A 176 10.21 -20.88 -7.36
N LYS A 177 9.23 -21.68 -6.90
CA LYS A 177 9.05 -23.07 -7.35
C LYS A 177 8.72 -23.15 -8.84
N ASN A 178 7.80 -22.31 -9.32
CA ASN A 178 7.32 -22.37 -10.70
C ASN A 178 8.35 -21.82 -11.71
N LYS A 179 9.23 -20.91 -11.28
CA LYS A 179 10.27 -20.30 -12.13
C LYS A 179 11.66 -20.90 -11.90
N GLY A 180 11.79 -21.91 -11.03
CA GLY A 180 13.06 -22.60 -10.77
C GLY A 180 14.13 -21.69 -10.14
N ILE A 181 13.73 -20.73 -9.32
CA ILE A 181 14.66 -19.78 -8.70
C ILE A 181 15.35 -20.45 -7.51
N PRO A 182 16.70 -20.44 -7.45
CA PRO A 182 17.43 -21.06 -6.35
C PRO A 182 17.16 -20.37 -5.01
N ASP A 183 17.25 -21.11 -3.91
CA ASP A 183 16.99 -20.57 -2.57
C ASP A 183 17.99 -19.49 -2.13
N ASN A 184 19.22 -19.57 -2.63
CA ASN A 184 20.31 -18.66 -2.34
C ASN A 184 20.48 -17.57 -3.41
N TRP A 185 19.41 -17.23 -4.14
CA TRP A 185 19.45 -16.08 -5.05
C TRP A 185 19.78 -14.79 -4.30
N ASP A 186 20.53 -13.91 -4.95
CA ASP A 186 21.08 -12.71 -4.35
C ASP A 186 20.84 -11.45 -5.19
N GLU A 187 21.39 -10.32 -4.72
CA GLU A 187 21.29 -9.04 -5.42
C GLU A 187 21.96 -9.10 -6.81
N TYR A 188 23.03 -9.90 -6.94
CA TYR A 188 23.72 -10.08 -8.22
C TYR A 188 22.86 -10.81 -9.26
N ASP A 189 22.11 -11.84 -8.85
CA ASP A 189 21.14 -12.53 -9.72
C ASP A 189 20.05 -11.58 -10.22
N PHE A 190 19.53 -10.74 -9.33
CA PHE A 190 18.54 -9.71 -9.66
C PHE A 190 19.10 -8.73 -10.71
N GLU A 191 20.27 -8.12 -10.45
CA GLU A 191 20.88 -7.12 -11.34
C GLU A 191 21.24 -7.71 -12.72
N LYS A 192 21.69 -8.98 -12.76
CA LYS A 192 21.98 -9.67 -14.03
C LYS A 192 20.71 -9.88 -14.86
N ALA A 193 19.60 -10.24 -14.23
CA ALA A 193 18.32 -10.49 -14.90
C ALA A 193 17.65 -9.20 -15.41
N GLU A 194 17.98 -8.04 -14.84
CA GLU A 194 17.36 -6.76 -15.19
C GLU A 194 17.63 -6.33 -16.64
N ILE A 195 18.78 -6.69 -17.23
CA ILE A 195 19.07 -6.36 -18.64
C ILE A 195 18.03 -7.00 -19.57
N GLU A 196 17.77 -8.29 -19.39
CA GLU A 196 16.77 -9.00 -20.17
C GLU A 196 15.37 -8.46 -19.92
N ALA A 197 15.03 -8.21 -18.65
CA ALA A 197 13.76 -7.65 -18.26
C ALA A 197 13.50 -6.29 -18.96
N HIS A 198 14.49 -5.39 -18.99
CA HIS A 198 14.40 -4.11 -19.66
C HIS A 198 14.23 -4.23 -21.18
N ILE A 199 14.92 -5.17 -21.83
CA ILE A 199 14.74 -5.42 -23.27
C ILE A 199 13.31 -5.93 -23.53
N LYS A 200 12.83 -6.93 -22.78
CA LYS A 200 11.44 -7.42 -22.90
C LYS A 200 10.44 -6.29 -22.67
N GLY A 201 10.69 -5.44 -21.67
CA GLY A 201 9.89 -4.24 -21.38
C GLY A 201 9.82 -3.26 -22.54
N ALA A 202 10.96 -2.93 -23.16
CA ALA A 202 11.03 -2.01 -24.29
C ALA A 202 10.26 -2.54 -25.50
N PHE A 203 10.42 -3.81 -25.85
CA PHE A 203 9.68 -4.44 -26.95
C PHE A 203 8.19 -4.60 -26.66
N ARG A 204 7.80 -4.91 -25.41
CA ARG A 204 6.38 -4.91 -24.99
C ARG A 204 5.76 -3.53 -25.16
N ASN A 205 6.46 -2.47 -24.74
CA ASN A 205 5.95 -1.11 -24.88
C ASN A 205 5.86 -0.71 -26.35
N ALA A 206 6.86 -1.09 -27.16
CA ALA A 206 6.86 -0.84 -28.59
C ALA A 206 5.69 -1.51 -29.32
N ILE A 207 5.36 -2.76 -28.98
CA ILE A 207 4.17 -3.43 -29.52
C ILE A 207 2.91 -2.68 -29.11
N ARG A 208 2.78 -2.26 -27.83
CA ARG A 208 1.61 -1.49 -27.38
C ARG A 208 1.46 -0.17 -28.11
N ASP A 209 2.55 0.59 -28.25
CA ASP A 209 2.57 1.84 -29.02
C ASP A 209 2.13 1.58 -30.46
N PHE A 210 2.68 0.54 -31.10
CA PHE A 210 2.37 0.20 -32.47
C PHE A 210 0.91 -0.24 -32.64
N LEU A 211 0.34 -1.01 -31.70
CA LEU A 211 -1.05 -1.44 -31.74
C LEU A 211 -2.03 -0.26 -31.56
N VAL A 212 -1.69 0.73 -30.74
CA VAL A 212 -2.57 1.88 -30.46
C VAL A 212 -2.42 2.98 -31.51
N HIS A 213 -1.20 3.24 -31.98
CA HIS A 213 -0.87 4.41 -32.80
C HIS A 213 -0.38 4.07 -34.21
N GLY A 214 -0.13 2.80 -34.53
CA GLY A 214 0.50 2.37 -35.80
C GLY A 214 1.98 2.72 -35.91
N ARG A 215 2.60 3.23 -34.84
CA ARG A 215 4.02 3.61 -34.77
C ARG A 215 4.53 3.50 -33.34
N ILE A 216 5.84 3.34 -33.18
CA ILE A 216 6.50 3.36 -31.87
C ILE A 216 6.58 4.81 -31.36
N GLY A 217 6.32 5.02 -30.07
CA GLY A 217 6.40 6.33 -29.43
C GLY A 217 7.84 6.78 -29.18
N MET A 218 8.04 8.10 -29.03
CA MET A 218 9.37 8.70 -28.81
C MET A 218 10.07 8.15 -27.57
N GLY A 219 9.39 8.05 -26.43
CA GLY A 219 9.97 7.51 -25.20
C GLY A 219 10.41 6.05 -25.31
N THR A 220 9.72 5.26 -26.13
CA THR A 220 10.13 3.87 -26.41
C THR A 220 11.36 3.82 -27.30
N CYS A 221 11.48 4.72 -28.28
CA CYS A 221 12.71 4.86 -29.08
C CYS A 221 13.91 5.25 -28.21
N GLU A 222 13.77 6.23 -27.32
CA GLU A 222 14.81 6.62 -26.37
C GLU A 222 15.23 5.44 -25.48
N TRP A 223 14.27 4.62 -25.04
CA TRP A 223 14.57 3.44 -24.24
C TRP A 223 15.38 2.38 -25.02
N PHE A 224 15.09 2.17 -26.31
CA PHE A 224 15.94 1.32 -27.15
C PHE A 224 17.36 1.86 -27.26
N GLU A 225 17.54 3.17 -27.42
CA GLU A 225 18.86 3.79 -27.49
C GLU A 225 19.64 3.65 -26.18
N GLN A 226 18.97 3.79 -25.02
CA GLN A 226 19.56 3.53 -23.70
C GLN A 226 20.05 2.08 -23.56
N LEU A 227 19.37 1.13 -24.21
CA LEU A 227 19.77 -0.28 -24.28
C LEU A 227 20.78 -0.58 -25.39
N GLY A 228 21.22 0.43 -26.14
CA GLY A 228 22.14 0.28 -27.27
C GLY A 228 21.54 -0.44 -28.48
N ILE A 229 20.21 -0.51 -28.55
CA ILE A 229 19.43 -1.10 -29.64
C ILE A 229 19.08 0.03 -30.61
N SER A 230 19.30 -0.20 -31.91
CA SER A 230 18.91 0.79 -32.92
C SER A 230 17.38 0.89 -32.98
N PRO A 231 16.78 2.09 -32.87
CA PRO A 231 15.33 2.26 -33.02
C PRO A 231 14.83 1.74 -34.37
N PHE A 232 15.63 1.84 -35.44
CA PHE A 232 15.27 1.33 -36.77
C PHE A 232 15.12 -0.20 -36.78
N GLU A 233 16.06 -0.91 -36.15
CA GLU A 233 15.98 -2.37 -36.01
C GLU A 233 14.77 -2.76 -35.15
N ALA A 234 14.53 -2.07 -34.04
CA ALA A 234 13.40 -2.34 -33.17
C ALA A 234 12.05 -2.13 -33.88
N VAL A 235 11.89 -1.05 -34.64
CA VAL A 235 10.70 -0.79 -35.48
C VAL A 235 10.48 -1.93 -36.47
N TYR A 236 11.55 -2.42 -37.12
CA TYR A 236 11.46 -3.52 -38.07
C TYR A 236 10.95 -4.81 -37.40
N GLU A 237 11.51 -5.20 -36.25
CA GLU A 237 11.10 -6.40 -35.52
C GLU A 237 9.63 -6.32 -35.08
N VAL A 238 9.23 -5.20 -34.49
CA VAL A 238 7.86 -4.99 -33.99
C VAL A 238 6.86 -4.98 -35.14
N SER A 239 7.13 -4.24 -36.21
CA SER A 239 6.23 -4.19 -37.38
C SER A 239 6.14 -5.53 -38.10
N SER A 240 7.23 -6.31 -38.13
CA SER A 240 7.25 -7.67 -38.67
C SER A 240 6.38 -8.61 -37.85
N PHE A 241 6.51 -8.58 -36.51
CA PHE A 241 5.70 -9.38 -35.61
C PHE A 241 4.20 -9.06 -35.73
N VAL A 242 3.84 -7.78 -35.71
CA VAL A 242 2.43 -7.34 -35.86
C VAL A 242 1.88 -7.73 -37.24
N ARG A 243 2.67 -7.62 -38.31
CA ARG A 243 2.25 -8.05 -39.65
C ARG A 243 1.96 -9.56 -39.70
N GLN A 244 2.83 -10.38 -39.10
CA GLN A 244 2.63 -11.83 -39.02
C GLN A 244 1.39 -12.18 -38.19
N ALA A 245 1.20 -11.51 -37.05
CA ALA A 245 0.01 -11.67 -36.21
C ALA A 245 -1.28 -11.38 -37.01
N ASN A 246 -1.32 -10.27 -37.75
CA ASN A 246 -2.48 -9.90 -38.58
C ASN A 246 -2.74 -10.91 -39.70
N GLN A 247 -1.69 -11.48 -40.31
CA GLN A 247 -1.84 -12.53 -41.33
C GLN A 247 -2.50 -13.79 -40.75
N ARG A 248 -2.07 -14.22 -39.57
CA ARG A 248 -2.66 -15.41 -38.92
C ARG A 248 -4.07 -15.16 -38.37
N MET A 249 -4.36 -13.94 -37.90
CA MET A 249 -5.74 -13.54 -37.55
C MET A 249 -6.69 -13.71 -38.75
N ASN A 250 -6.26 -13.34 -39.96
CA ASN A 250 -7.06 -13.55 -41.18
C ASN A 250 -7.24 -15.03 -41.54
N GLN A 251 -6.41 -15.91 -40.98
CA GLN A 251 -6.48 -17.37 -41.14
C GLN A 251 -7.25 -18.03 -39.96
N ASN A 252 -7.91 -17.25 -39.10
CA ASN A 252 -8.58 -17.71 -37.88
C ASN A 252 -7.65 -18.39 -36.85
N ASP A 253 -6.36 -18.02 -36.85
CA ASP A 253 -5.34 -18.52 -35.92
C ASP A 253 -4.62 -17.35 -35.21
N PRO A 254 -5.30 -16.57 -34.35
CA PRO A 254 -4.68 -15.44 -33.69
C PRO A 254 -3.53 -15.88 -32.76
N PRO A 255 -2.40 -15.16 -32.70
CA PRO A 255 -1.36 -15.46 -31.73
C PRO A 255 -1.90 -15.29 -30.30
N ASP A 256 -1.58 -16.25 -29.45
CA ASP A 256 -2.01 -16.24 -28.06
C ASP A 256 -1.06 -15.45 -27.14
N TYR A 257 -1.32 -15.51 -25.84
CA TYR A 257 -0.53 -14.81 -24.83
C TYR A 257 0.90 -15.36 -24.71
N ASP A 258 1.09 -16.67 -24.86
CA ASP A 258 2.40 -17.30 -24.67
C ASP A 258 3.32 -16.99 -25.85
N GLU A 259 2.79 -17.02 -27.08
CA GLU A 259 3.52 -16.61 -28.27
C GLU A 259 4.00 -15.15 -28.21
N PHE A 260 3.22 -14.27 -27.56
CA PHE A 260 3.63 -12.90 -27.31
C PHE A 260 4.84 -12.84 -26.39
N TYR A 261 4.91 -13.65 -25.32
CA TYR A 261 6.10 -13.72 -24.46
C TYR A 261 7.28 -14.39 -25.16
N ASP A 262 7.05 -15.38 -26.02
CA ASP A 262 8.09 -15.99 -26.83
C ASP A 262 8.75 -14.98 -27.77
N PHE A 263 7.98 -14.06 -28.35
CA PHE A 263 8.55 -12.92 -29.07
C PHE A 263 9.47 -12.08 -28.17
N LEU A 264 9.01 -11.70 -26.97
CA LEU A 264 9.83 -10.90 -26.04
C LEU A 264 11.12 -11.64 -25.63
N ASN A 265 11.03 -12.94 -25.36
CA ASN A 265 12.18 -13.79 -25.03
C ASN A 265 13.20 -13.85 -26.17
N ARG A 266 12.73 -13.98 -27.43
CA ARG A 266 13.61 -13.94 -28.61
C ARG A 266 14.32 -12.60 -28.75
N MET A 267 13.62 -11.48 -28.50
CA MET A 267 14.22 -10.16 -28.54
C MET A 267 15.26 -9.96 -27.42
N ALA A 268 14.97 -10.38 -26.20
CA ALA A 268 15.94 -10.37 -25.10
C ALA A 268 17.22 -11.14 -25.45
N LYS A 269 17.08 -12.36 -25.98
CA LYS A 269 18.22 -13.17 -26.44
C LYS A 269 19.01 -12.48 -27.56
N LYS A 270 18.33 -11.91 -28.55
CA LYS A 270 18.96 -11.24 -29.71
C LYS A 270 19.73 -9.98 -29.30
N TYR A 271 19.17 -9.17 -28.41
CA TYR A 271 19.71 -7.85 -28.06
C TYR A 271 20.42 -7.81 -26.70
N GLY A 272 20.56 -8.94 -26.00
CA GLY A 272 21.08 -9.02 -24.63
C GLY A 272 22.50 -8.48 -24.42
N LYS A 273 23.28 -8.28 -25.49
CA LYS A 273 24.63 -7.68 -25.43
C LYS A 273 24.70 -6.26 -26.00
N CYS A 274 23.60 -5.71 -26.51
CA CYS A 274 23.59 -4.39 -27.14
C CYS A 274 23.85 -3.26 -26.14
N TYR A 275 23.48 -3.45 -24.86
CA TYR A 275 23.71 -2.47 -23.80
C TYR A 275 25.20 -2.06 -23.69
N LYS A 276 26.12 -2.93 -24.09
CA LYS A 276 27.58 -2.64 -24.12
C LYS A 276 27.91 -1.48 -25.05
N LYS A 277 27.17 -1.32 -26.15
CA LYS A 277 27.31 -0.18 -27.08
C LYS A 277 26.92 1.11 -26.37
N ALA A 278 25.80 1.11 -25.63
CA ALA A 278 25.38 2.25 -24.83
C ALA A 278 26.39 2.58 -23.74
N CYS A 279 26.89 1.58 -23.00
CA CYS A 279 27.94 1.74 -21.98
C CYS A 279 29.18 2.42 -22.55
N LYS A 280 29.66 1.94 -23.71
CA LYS A 280 30.79 2.53 -24.43
C LYS A 280 30.54 4.01 -24.80
N ASN A 281 29.34 4.33 -25.27
CA ASN A 281 28.99 5.69 -25.68
C ASN A 281 28.98 6.68 -24.52
N ILE A 282 28.50 6.26 -23.34
CA ILE A 282 28.47 7.12 -22.14
C ILE A 282 29.76 7.04 -21.30
N GLY A 283 30.71 6.19 -21.69
CA GLY A 283 32.02 6.08 -21.04
C GLY A 283 32.03 5.23 -19.75
N ILE A 284 31.10 4.29 -19.59
CA ILE A 284 31.09 3.35 -18.45
C ILE A 284 31.53 1.94 -18.86
N SER A 285 31.95 1.15 -17.87
CA SER A 285 32.29 -0.27 -18.04
C SER A 285 31.07 -1.08 -18.49
N ASP A 286 31.30 -2.16 -19.26
CA ASP A 286 30.25 -3.12 -19.64
C ASP A 286 29.89 -4.09 -18.51
N LYS A 287 30.67 -4.07 -17.42
CA LYS A 287 30.30 -4.63 -16.12
C LYS A 287 29.40 -3.64 -15.38
N LEU A 288 28.09 -3.75 -15.62
CA LEU A 288 27.09 -2.88 -14.99
C LEU A 288 26.95 -3.13 -13.49
N VAL A 289 27.09 -4.38 -13.05
CA VAL A 289 26.96 -4.75 -11.63
C VAL A 289 28.26 -4.47 -10.89
N SER A 290 28.16 -3.75 -9.77
CA SER A 290 29.32 -3.39 -8.96
C SER A 290 29.59 -4.44 -7.90
N GLU A 291 30.52 -5.36 -8.15
CA GLU A 291 30.89 -6.44 -7.21
C GLU A 291 31.29 -5.93 -5.80
N ARG A 292 31.73 -4.66 -5.68
CA ARG A 292 32.10 -4.05 -4.39
C ARG A 292 30.91 -3.61 -3.55
N PHE A 293 29.77 -3.33 -4.19
CA PHE A 293 28.60 -2.73 -3.55
C PHE A 293 27.34 -3.60 -3.72
N THR A 294 27.50 -4.82 -4.22
CA THR A 294 26.42 -5.78 -4.43
C THR A 294 26.64 -6.98 -3.53
N LEU A 295 25.60 -7.42 -2.82
CA LEU A 295 25.66 -8.64 -2.04
C LEU A 295 25.74 -9.86 -2.98
N ILE A 296 26.82 -10.63 -2.84
CA ILE A 296 27.03 -11.88 -3.58
C ILE A 296 27.09 -13.02 -2.56
N LEU A 297 26.15 -13.95 -2.64
CA LEU A 297 26.11 -15.12 -1.79
C LEU A 297 26.97 -16.24 -2.39
N PRO A 298 27.61 -17.08 -1.56
CA PRO A 298 28.32 -18.25 -2.05
C PRO A 298 27.34 -19.20 -2.75
N LYS A 299 27.61 -19.47 -4.03
CA LYS A 299 26.83 -20.41 -4.84
C LYS A 299 27.49 -21.79 -4.81
N PRO A 300 26.71 -22.88 -4.77
CA PRO A 300 27.27 -24.21 -4.98
C PRO A 300 27.98 -24.23 -6.34
N PRO A 301 29.10 -24.97 -6.48
CA PRO A 301 29.80 -25.06 -7.75
C PRO A 301 28.83 -25.57 -8.82
N GLU A 302 28.64 -24.78 -9.88
CA GLU A 302 27.86 -25.17 -11.05
C GLU A 302 28.46 -26.50 -11.58
N THR A 303 27.67 -27.57 -11.57
CA THR A 303 28.02 -28.78 -12.32
C THR A 303 28.13 -28.41 -13.80
N GLU A 304 29.21 -28.83 -14.46
CA GLU A 304 29.65 -28.44 -15.81
C GLU A 304 28.62 -28.66 -16.96
N GLU A 305 27.38 -29.07 -16.68
CA GLU A 305 26.34 -29.35 -17.66
C GLU A 305 25.56 -28.11 -18.14
N GLU A 306 25.55 -26.99 -17.39
CA GLU A 306 24.74 -25.81 -17.77
C GLU A 306 25.44 -24.82 -18.72
N GLN A 307 26.72 -25.02 -19.06
CA GLN A 307 27.45 -24.15 -20.02
C GLN A 307 27.24 -24.53 -21.50
N LYS A 308 26.32 -25.47 -21.80
CA LYS A 308 26.01 -25.91 -23.16
C LYS A 308 24.55 -25.71 -23.56
N HIS A 309 23.93 -24.54 -23.33
CA HIS A 309 22.70 -24.14 -24.05
C HIS A 309 22.53 -22.63 -24.21
#